data_AF-A0A4Y7RKP6-F1
#
_entry.id   AF-A0A4Y7RKP6-F1
#
_cell.length_a   1.000
_cell.length_b   1.000
_cell.length_c   1.000
_cell.angle_alpha   90.00
_cell.angle_beta   90.00
_cell.angle_gamma   90.00
#
_symmetry.space_group_name_H-M   'P 1'
#
loop_
_entity.id
_entity.type
_entity.pdbx_description
1 polymer ?
#
loop_
_entity_poly.entity_id
_entity_poly.type
_entity_poly.pdbx_seq_one_letter_code
_entity_poly.pdbx_strand_id
1 'polypeptide(L)'
;MITKELVDRINELARKQRDGGLTGEEKAEQKRLREIYIANIRSQVVEAIESSGLRPKKKHDGACGCEHCAPPPDSPKPTFH
;
A
#
# COMPACT_ATOMS: atom_id res chain seq x y z
N MET A 1 5.63 -1.39 -14.93
CA MET A 1 4.32 -1.25 -15.58
C MET A 1 3.56 -2.57 -15.48
N ILE A 2 2.24 -2.55 -15.25
CA ILE A 2 1.44 -3.79 -15.28
C ILE A 2 1.15 -4.10 -16.74
N THR A 3 1.64 -5.24 -17.22
CA THR A 3 1.38 -5.70 -18.58
C THR A 3 0.35 -6.83 -18.58
N LYS A 4 -0.32 -7.03 -19.71
CA LYS A 4 -1.33 -8.07 -19.85
C LYS A 4 -0.69 -9.46 -19.69
N GLU A 5 0.50 -9.65 -20.25
CA GLU A 5 1.28 -10.88 -20.20
C GLU A 5 1.62 -11.27 -18.76
N LEU A 6 1.95 -10.29 -17.90
CA LEU A 6 2.22 -10.54 -16.49
C LEU A 6 0.97 -11.05 -15.75
N VAL A 7 -0.18 -10.43 -16.00
CA VAL A 7 -1.46 -10.84 -15.39
C VAL A 7 -1.88 -12.22 -15.89
N ASP A 8 -1.77 -12.44 -17.20
CA ASP A 8 -2.11 -13.72 -17.83
C ASP A 8 -1.24 -14.85 -17.28
N ARG A 9 0.08 -14.61 -17.12
CA ARG A 9 0.99 -15.59 -16.53
C ARG A 9 0.68 -15.91 -15.07
N ILE A 10 0.35 -14.90 -14.25
CA ILE A 10 -0.09 -15.12 -12.87
C ILE A 10 -1.38 -15.96 -12.83
N ASN A 11 -2.32 -15.71 -13.74
CA ASN A 11 -3.58 -16.46 -13.83
C ASN A 11 -3.36 -17.90 -14.29
N GLU A 12 -2.45 -18.15 -15.23
CA GLU A 12 -2.05 -19.50 -15.64
C GLU A 12 -1.50 -20.30 -14.47
N LEU A 13 -0.54 -19.73 -13.73
CA LEU A 13 0.06 -20.37 -12.56
C LEU A 13 -0.99 -20.59 -11.46
N ALA A 14 -1.90 -19.64 -11.25
CA ALA A 14 -2.98 -19.79 -10.28
C ALA A 14 -3.96 -20.91 -10.65
N ARG A 15 -4.30 -21.07 -11.94
CA ARG A 15 -5.12 -22.21 -12.41
C ARG A 15 -4.39 -23.53 -12.19
N LYS A 16 -3.12 -23.61 -12.58
CA LYS A 16 -2.30 -24.81 -12.38
C LYS A 16 -2.18 -25.19 -10.90
N GLN A 17 -2.03 -24.20 -10.02
CA GLN A 17 -2.02 -24.39 -8.57
C GLN A 17 -3.31 -25.03 -8.04
N ARG A 18 -4.46 -24.67 -8.61
CA ARG A 18 -5.77 -25.19 -8.20
C ARG A 18 -6.02 -26.62 -8.70
N ASP A 19 -5.61 -26.92 -9.92
CA ASP A 19 -5.98 -28.18 -10.58
C ASP A 19 -5.01 -29.34 -10.26
N GLY A 20 -3.73 -29.04 -10.01
CA GLY A 20 -2.72 -30.09 -9.79
C GLY A 20 -1.53 -29.67 -8.92
N GLY A 21 -1.58 -28.47 -8.34
CA GLY A 21 -0.45 -27.91 -7.60
C GLY A 21 0.65 -27.37 -8.52
N LEU A 22 1.58 -26.63 -7.91
CA LEU A 22 2.72 -26.03 -8.61
C LEU A 22 4.01 -26.73 -8.24
N THR A 23 4.91 -26.86 -9.21
CA THR A 23 6.30 -27.26 -8.93
C THR A 23 7.02 -26.17 -8.11
N GLY A 24 8.15 -26.50 -7.50
CA GLY A 24 8.94 -25.53 -6.72
C GLY A 24 9.35 -24.31 -7.53
N GLU A 25 9.74 -24.52 -8.78
CA GLU A 25 10.12 -23.46 -9.73
C GLU A 25 8.94 -22.57 -10.07
N GLU A 26 7.77 -23.15 -10.33
CA GLU A 26 6.57 -22.40 -10.66
C GLU A 26 6.03 -21.59 -9.47
N LYS A 27 6.19 -22.10 -8.25
CA LYS A 27 5.89 -21.33 -7.03
C LYS A 27 6.80 -20.13 -6.89
N ALA A 28 8.10 -20.31 -7.15
CA ALA A 28 9.07 -19.22 -7.13
C ALA A 28 8.74 -18.16 -8.19
N GLU A 29 8.37 -18.60 -9.39
CA GLU A 29 7.96 -17.72 -10.49
C GLU A 29 6.67 -16.97 -10.14
N GLN A 30 5.64 -17.66 -9.65
CA GLN A 30 4.39 -17.03 -9.22
C GLN A 30 4.64 -15.98 -8.13
N LYS A 31 5.55 -16.26 -7.18
CA LYS A 31 5.92 -15.33 -6.12
C LYS A 31 6.58 -14.07 -6.69
N ARG A 32 7.58 -14.22 -7.58
CA ARG A 32 8.26 -13.08 -8.22
C ARG A 32 7.27 -12.23 -9.03
N LEU A 33 6.41 -12.85 -9.83
CA LEU A 33 5.42 -12.13 -10.64
C LEU A 33 4.41 -11.37 -9.77
N ARG A 34 3.95 -11.97 -8.67
CA ARG A 34 3.05 -11.31 -7.71
C ARG A 34 3.71 -10.13 -7.01
N GLU A 35 4.98 -10.23 -6.65
CA GLU A 35 5.74 -9.12 -6.06
C GLU A 35 5.83 -7.92 -7.01
N ILE A 36 6.15 -8.19 -8.28
CA ILE A 36 6.18 -7.17 -9.33
C ILE A 36 4.78 -6.54 -9.50
N TYR A 37 3.73 -7.35 -9.57
CA TYR A 37 2.36 -6.86 -9.67
C TYR A 37 2.00 -5.90 -8.52
N ILE A 38 2.22 -6.34 -7.28
CA ILE A 38 1.88 -5.57 -6.07
C ILE A 38 2.67 -4.27 -6.01
N ALA A 39 3.97 -4.29 -6.33
CA ALA A 39 4.79 -3.08 -6.36
C ALA A 39 4.23 -2.05 -7.34
N ASN A 40 3.84 -2.48 -8.54
CA ASN A 40 3.25 -1.60 -9.54
C ASN A 40 1.87 -1.07 -9.13
N ILE A 41 1.01 -1.92 -8.55
CA ILE A 41 -0.29 -1.51 -8.03
C ILE A 41 -0.12 -0.48 -6.90
N ARG A 42 0.83 -0.69 -5.98
CA ARG A 42 1.07 0.26 -4.89
C ARG A 42 1.43 1.64 -5.42
N SER A 43 2.33 1.73 -6.40
CA SER A 43 2.69 3.01 -7.03
C SER A 43 1.47 3.69 -7.66
N GLN A 44 0.69 2.95 -8.47
CA GLN A 44 -0.52 3.49 -9.11
C GLN A 44 -1.57 3.96 -8.10
N VAL A 45 -1.75 3.22 -7.00
CA VAL A 45 -2.71 3.60 -5.95
C VAL A 45 -2.25 4.88 -5.23
N VAL A 46 -0.95 5.00 -4.92
CA VAL A 46 -0.40 6.23 -4.32
C VAL A 46 -0.60 7.42 -5.25
N GLU A 47 -0.25 7.29 -6.53
CA GLU A 47 -0.45 8.34 -7.54
C GLU A 47 -1.94 8.74 -7.66
N ALA A 48 -2.85 7.75 -7.68
CA ALA A 48 -4.28 8.01 -7.74
C ALA A 48 -4.78 8.79 -6.50
N ILE A 49 -4.35 8.40 -5.30
CA ILE A 49 -4.70 9.06 -4.03
C ILE A 49 -4.14 10.49 -3.98
N GLU A 50 -2.90 10.69 -4.45
CA GLU A 50 -2.29 12.01 -4.53
C GLU A 50 -3.04 12.93 -5.52
N SER A 51 -3.47 12.38 -6.65
CA SER A 51 -4.25 13.12 -7.66
C SER A 51 -5.66 13.47 -7.16
N SER A 52 -6.27 12.63 -6.33
CA SER A 52 -7.59 12.87 -5.74
C SER A 52 -7.57 13.86 -4.58
N GLY A 53 -6.43 14.51 -4.30
CA GLY A 53 -6.28 15.50 -3.24
C GLY A 53 -6.25 14.92 -1.82
N LEU A 54 -6.21 13.59 -1.68
CA LEU A 54 -6.26 12.92 -0.38
C LEU A 54 -4.84 12.77 0.16
N ARG A 55 -4.23 13.88 0.59
CA ARG A 55 -2.88 13.86 1.15
C ARG A 55 -2.95 13.38 2.60
N PRO A 56 -2.27 12.27 2.97
CA PRO A 56 -2.15 11.90 4.38
C PRO A 56 -1.52 13.07 5.12
N LYS A 57 -2.20 13.57 6.16
CA LYS A 57 -1.67 14.66 6.98
C LYS A 57 -0.35 14.16 7.58
N LYS A 58 0.76 14.86 7.28
CA LYS A 58 2.02 14.64 8.00
C LYS A 58 1.70 14.80 9.48
N LYS A 59 2.08 13.81 10.31
CA LYS A 59 2.15 14.06 11.74
C LYS A 59 3.18 15.17 11.91
N HIS A 60 2.74 16.31 12.43
CA HIS A 60 3.67 17.33 12.86
C HIS A 60 4.29 16.80 14.16
N ASP A 61 5.61 16.77 14.22
CA ASP A 61 6.31 16.62 15.49
C ASP A 61 5.85 17.75 16.42
N GLY A 62 5.82 17.53 17.73
CA GLY A 62 5.14 18.36 18.74
C GLY A 62 5.57 19.84 18.88
N ALA A 63 6.30 20.38 17.90
CA ALA A 63 6.73 21.77 17.79
C ALA A 63 6.24 22.42 16.47
N CYS A 64 4.95 22.28 16.10
CA CYS A 64 4.39 23.05 14.98
C CYS A 64 3.99 24.46 15.43
N GLY A 65 4.62 25.50 14.87
CA GLY A 65 4.25 26.91 15.05
C GLY A 65 3.11 27.37 14.13
N CYS A 66 2.14 26.50 13.85
CA CYS A 66 1.04 26.76 12.93
C CYS A 66 -0.27 27.05 13.70
N GLU A 67 -0.95 28.16 13.40
CA GLU A 67 -2.16 28.64 14.13
C GLU A 67 -3.37 27.69 14.10
N HIS A 68 -3.35 26.65 13.25
CA HIS A 68 -4.47 25.72 13.07
C HIS A 68 -4.42 24.47 13.97
N CYS A 69 -3.44 24.36 14.86
CA CYS A 69 -3.25 23.18 15.72
C CYS A 69 -3.20 23.48 17.23
N ALA A 70 -3.58 24.68 17.67
CA ALA A 70 -3.74 24.93 19.11
C ALA A 70 -4.93 24.11 19.65
N PRO A 71 -4.77 23.32 20.72
CA PRO A 71 -5.93 22.81 21.43
C PRO A 71 -6.72 24.00 22.00
N PRO A 72 -8.06 23.93 22.09
CA PRO A 72 -8.85 25.01 22.65
C PRO A 72 -8.33 25.35 24.06
N PRO A 73 -8.33 26.63 24.46
CA PRO A 73 -7.72 27.09 25.72
C PRO A 73 -8.25 26.37 26.96
N ASP A 74 -9.45 25.77 26.88
CA ASP A 74 -10.15 25.07 27.96
C ASP A 74 -10.01 23.54 27.96
N SER A 75 -8.94 22.99 27.37
CA SER A 75 -8.68 21.55 27.43
C SER A 75 -7.97 21.17 28.74
N PRO A 76 -8.53 20.24 29.55
CA PRO A 76 -7.92 19.86 30.82
C PRO A 76 -6.58 19.13 30.58
N LYS A 77 -5.54 19.56 31.30
CA LYS A 77 -4.20 18.94 31.23
C LYS A 77 -4.30 17.47 31.65
N PRO A 78 -3.66 16.53 30.92
CA PRO A 78 -3.64 15.14 31.33
C PRO A 78 -2.83 15.00 32.63
N THR A 79 -3.52 14.71 33.72
CA THR A 79 -2.91 14.31 34.99
C THR A 79 -2.47 12.85 34.85
N PHE A 80 -1.16 12.63 34.79
CA PHE A 80 -0.59 11.29 34.99
C PHE A 80 -0.56 11.00 36.49
N HIS A 81 -1.18 9.90 36.89
CA HIS A 81 -1.07 9.29 38.21
C HIS A 81 0.07 8.27 38.24
#